data_AF-A0A5C3NYJ8-F1
#
_entry.id   AF-A0A5C3NYJ8-F1
#
_cell.length_a   1.000
_cell.length_b   1.000
_cell.length_c   1.000
_cell.angle_alpha   90.00
_cell.angle_beta   90.00
_cell.angle_gamma   90.00
#
_symmetry.space_group_name_H-M   'P 1'
#
loop_
_entity.id
_entity.type
_entity.pdbx_description
1 polymer ?
#
loop_
_entity_poly.entity_id
_entity_poly.type
_entity_poly.pdbx_seq_one_letter_code
_entity_poly.pdbx_strand_id
1 'polypeptide(L)'
;MTSLYGSLTLKLANVVELATQDQGTNLTPQAKQTLVRATREYKDSVKDAIGYATSLPGGELSVEEQDEVIEMLEKLKERKRKQLAEFADRVGNISSSQANLKMEVDSISSTPA
;
A
#
# COMPACT_ATOMS: atom_id res chain seq x y z
N MET A 1 -1.51 -10.65 -8.83
CA MET A 1 -1.29 -10.67 -7.37
C MET A 1 -1.79 -11.96 -6.72
N THR A 2 -3.08 -12.31 -6.86
CA THR A 2 -3.67 -13.52 -6.26
C THR A 2 -3.14 -14.85 -6.83
N SER A 3 -2.65 -14.87 -8.07
CA SER A 3 -2.16 -16.10 -8.71
C SER A 3 -0.88 -16.67 -8.09
N LEU A 4 0.07 -15.80 -7.68
CA LEU A 4 1.31 -16.24 -7.03
C LEU A 4 1.00 -16.91 -5.69
N TYR A 5 0.31 -16.20 -4.80
CA TYR A 5 -0.10 -16.70 -3.48
C TYR A 5 -1.06 -17.90 -3.59
N GLY A 6 -2.04 -17.85 -4.50
CA GLY A 6 -2.99 -18.94 -4.73
C GLY A 6 -2.32 -20.23 -5.23
N SER A 7 -1.21 -20.12 -5.97
CA SER A 7 -0.45 -21.30 -6.42
C SER A 7 0.33 -22.00 -5.31
N LEU A 8 0.66 -21.31 -4.20
CA LEU A 8 1.44 -21.88 -3.10
C LEU A 8 0.69 -23.03 -2.43
N THR A 9 -0.63 -22.88 -2.22
CA THR A 9 -1.48 -23.92 -1.61
C THR A 9 -1.48 -25.19 -2.46
N LEU A 10 -1.59 -25.07 -3.78
CA LEU A 10 -1.57 -26.21 -4.69
C LEU A 10 -0.19 -26.88 -4.72
N LYS A 11 0.90 -26.11 -4.73
CA LYS A 11 2.26 -26.64 -4.69
C LYS A 11 2.56 -27.36 -3.36
N LEU A 12 2.07 -26.82 -2.24
CA LEU A 12 2.18 -27.47 -0.93
C LEU A 12 1.38 -28.77 -0.89
N ALA A 13 0.13 -28.75 -1.38
CA ALA A 13 -0.71 -29.95 -1.45
C ALA A 13 -0.01 -31.07 -2.26
N ASN A 14 0.60 -30.73 -3.39
CA ASN A 14 1.37 -31.66 -4.20
C ASN A 14 2.59 -32.24 -3.44
N VAL A 15 3.33 -31.42 -2.68
CA VAL A 15 4.44 -31.90 -1.84
C VAL A 15 3.94 -32.89 -0.77
N VAL A 16 2.81 -32.58 -0.11
CA VAL A 16 2.21 -33.44 0.91
C VAL A 16 1.71 -34.75 0.30
N GLU A 17 1.06 -34.70 -0.86
CA GLU A 17 0.59 -35.88 -1.57
C GLU A 17 1.74 -36.81 -1.96
N LEU A 18 2.81 -36.26 -2.54
CA LEU A 18 4.02 -37.02 -2.87
C LEU A 18 4.71 -37.60 -1.64
N ALA A 19 4.70 -36.89 -0.51
CA ALA A 19 5.29 -37.38 0.75
C ALA A 19 4.45 -38.48 1.42
N THR A 20 3.14 -38.55 1.13
CA THR A 20 2.20 -39.49 1.77
C THR A 20 1.91 -40.73 0.94
N GLN A 21 1.95 -40.63 -0.40
CA GLN A 21 1.82 -41.78 -1.31
C GLN A 21 2.92 -42.84 -1.10
N ASP A 22 4.06 -42.45 -0.53
CA ASP A 22 5.29 -43.21 -0.49
C ASP A 22 5.55 -43.94 0.85
N GLN A 23 4.51 -44.10 1.69
CA GLN A 23 4.55 -44.85 2.96
C GLN A 23 4.64 -46.39 2.78
N GLY A 24 4.70 -46.91 1.55
CA GLY A 24 4.87 -48.33 1.23
C GLY A 24 6.34 -48.77 1.21
N THR A 25 6.60 -50.04 1.52
CA THR A 25 7.92 -50.67 1.79
C THR A 25 9.01 -50.57 0.71
N ASN A 26 8.83 -49.86 -0.42
CA ASN A 26 9.88 -49.65 -1.41
C ASN A 26 9.79 -48.27 -2.09
N LEU A 27 10.47 -47.31 -1.48
CA LEU A 27 10.60 -45.95 -1.97
C LEU A 27 11.46 -45.89 -3.24
N THR A 28 10.83 -45.77 -4.41
CA THR A 28 11.56 -45.76 -5.69
C THR A 28 12.48 -44.52 -5.80
N PRO A 29 13.65 -44.61 -6.44
CA PRO A 29 14.51 -43.44 -6.66
C PRO A 29 13.81 -42.30 -7.41
N GLN A 30 12.90 -42.63 -8.33
CA GLN A 30 12.13 -41.66 -9.11
C GLN A 30 11.13 -40.89 -8.24
N ALA A 31 10.47 -41.56 -7.29
CA ALA A 31 9.54 -40.91 -6.37
C ALA A 31 10.28 -39.95 -5.43
N LYS A 32 11.46 -40.35 -4.90
CA LYS A 32 12.36 -39.46 -4.16
C LYS A 32 12.75 -38.21 -4.95
N GLN A 33 13.16 -38.39 -6.21
CA GLN A 33 13.58 -37.28 -7.06
C GLN A 33 12.41 -36.32 -7.35
N THR A 34 11.21 -36.87 -7.53
CA THR A 34 9.98 -36.09 -7.77
C THR A 34 9.60 -35.28 -6.54
N LEU A 35 9.67 -35.87 -5.34
CA LEU A 35 9.43 -35.16 -4.08
C LEU A 35 10.44 -34.03 -3.84
N VAL A 36 11.74 -34.28 -4.08
CA VAL A 36 12.78 -33.25 -3.95
C VAL A 36 12.54 -32.10 -4.92
N ARG A 37 12.17 -32.41 -6.18
CA ARG A 37 11.84 -31.38 -7.18
C ARG A 37 10.64 -30.54 -6.75
N ALA A 38 9.53 -31.19 -6.36
CA ALA A 38 8.32 -30.49 -5.91
C ALA A 38 8.59 -29.60 -4.68
N THR A 39 9.40 -30.10 -3.73
CA THR A 39 9.78 -29.33 -2.52
C THR A 39 10.62 -28.11 -2.89
N ARG A 40 11.55 -28.25 -3.83
CA ARG A 40 12.37 -27.13 -4.30
C ARG A 40 11.52 -26.09 -5.02
N GLU A 41 10.65 -26.50 -5.92
CA GLU A 41 9.74 -25.61 -6.64
C GLU A 41 8.81 -24.85 -5.69
N TYR A 42 8.29 -25.52 -4.65
CA TYR A 42 7.51 -24.88 -3.60
C TYR A 42 8.35 -23.84 -2.84
N LYS A 43 9.55 -24.21 -2.38
CA LYS A 43 10.46 -23.31 -1.66
C LYS A 43 10.79 -22.07 -2.48
N ASP A 44 11.13 -22.24 -3.75
CA ASP A 44 11.48 -21.14 -4.64
C ASP A 44 10.27 -20.21 -4.84
N SER A 45 9.06 -20.76 -4.98
CA SER A 45 7.82 -19.96 -5.06
C SER A 45 7.50 -19.19 -3.78
N VAL A 46 7.75 -19.79 -2.61
CA VAL A 46 7.60 -19.09 -1.32
C VAL A 46 8.61 -17.95 -1.20
N LYS A 47 9.85 -18.16 -1.63
CA LYS A 47 10.87 -17.12 -1.65
C LYS A 47 10.44 -15.94 -2.55
N ASP A 48 9.90 -16.23 -3.72
CA ASP A 48 9.39 -15.20 -4.63
C ASP A 48 8.21 -14.44 -4.03
N ALA A 49 7.30 -15.15 -3.34
CA ALA A 49 6.17 -14.54 -2.64
C ALA A 49 6.62 -13.61 -1.50
N ILE A 50 7.59 -14.05 -0.68
CA ILE A 50 8.18 -13.21 0.37
C ILE A 50 8.88 -12.00 -0.24
N GLY A 51 9.71 -12.21 -1.27
CA GLY A 51 10.40 -11.12 -1.96
C GLY A 51 9.43 -10.08 -2.52
N TYR A 52 8.33 -10.55 -3.10
CA TYR A 52 7.25 -9.68 -3.56
C TYR A 52 6.60 -8.90 -2.41
N ALA A 53 6.22 -9.59 -1.32
CA ALA A 53 5.63 -8.94 -0.14
C ALA A 53 6.54 -7.84 0.41
N THR A 54 7.83 -8.12 0.59
CA THR A 54 8.81 -7.15 1.11
C THR A 54 9.13 -6.01 0.14
N SER A 55 8.82 -6.17 -1.15
CA SER A 55 9.01 -5.10 -2.15
C SER A 55 7.87 -4.09 -2.19
N LEU A 56 6.72 -4.43 -1.56
CA LEU A 56 5.62 -3.50 -1.43
C LEU A 56 5.97 -2.41 -0.41
N PRO A 57 5.51 -1.16 -0.59
CA PRO A 57 5.74 -0.11 0.40
C PRO A 57 5.18 -0.51 1.77
N GLY A 58 6.05 -0.56 2.78
CA GLY A 58 5.69 -1.00 4.13
C GLY A 58 5.66 -2.52 4.30
N GLY A 59 6.02 -3.30 3.29
CA GLY A 59 6.07 -4.77 3.36
C GLY A 59 7.21 -5.32 4.22
N GLU A 60 8.19 -4.49 4.55
CA GLU A 60 9.24 -4.74 5.53
C GLU A 60 8.81 -4.47 6.97
N LEU A 61 7.71 -3.74 7.16
CA LEU A 61 7.20 -3.33 8.46
C LEU A 61 6.31 -4.43 9.05
N SER A 62 6.39 -4.59 10.36
CA SER A 62 5.37 -5.32 11.12
C SER A 62 4.01 -4.66 10.98
N VAL A 63 2.94 -5.40 11.29
CA VAL A 63 1.57 -4.87 11.21
C VAL A 63 1.40 -3.69 12.15
N GLU A 64 2.01 -3.78 13.33
CA GLU A 64 1.99 -2.75 14.35
C GLU A 64 2.69 -1.46 13.87
N GLU A 65 3.87 -1.59 13.25
CA GLU A 65 4.57 -0.43 12.65
C GLU A 65 3.77 0.17 11.49
N GLN A 66 3.06 -0.64 10.69
CA GLN A 66 2.19 -0.14 9.63
C GLN A 66 1.02 0.67 10.21
N ASP A 67 0.41 0.21 11.30
CA ASP A 67 -0.67 0.92 11.98
C ASP A 67 -0.21 2.29 12.51
N GLU A 68 0.98 2.36 13.11
CA GLU A 68 1.58 3.62 13.57
C GLU A 68 1.83 4.61 12.41
N VAL A 69 2.37 4.10 11.30
CA VAL A 69 2.62 4.92 10.10
C VAL A 69 1.30 5.41 9.50
N ILE A 70 0.27 4.56 9.45
CA ILE A 70 -1.07 4.94 8.98
C ILE A 70 -1.63 6.06 9.86
N GLU A 71 -1.60 5.90 11.18
CA GLU A 71 -2.10 6.92 12.11
C GLU A 71 -1.36 8.26 11.92
N MET A 72 -0.03 8.23 11.79
CA MET A 72 0.77 9.42 11.51
C MET A 72 0.36 10.09 10.19
N LEU A 73 0.20 9.30 9.12
CA LEU A 73 -0.16 9.81 7.80
C LEU A 73 -1.57 10.41 7.78
N GLU A 74 -2.52 9.83 8.51
CA GLU A 74 -3.87 10.37 8.67
C GLU A 74 -3.86 11.71 9.39
N LYS A 75 -3.13 11.83 10.51
CA LYS A 75 -2.95 13.10 11.23
C LYS A 75 -2.30 14.16 10.34
N LEU A 76 -1.30 13.78 9.54
CA LEU A 76 -0.63 14.69 8.62
C LEU A 76 -1.58 15.18 7.53
N LYS A 77 -2.36 14.29 6.93
CA LYS A 77 -3.39 14.60 5.93
C LYS A 77 -4.41 15.60 6.49
N GLU A 78 -4.89 15.36 7.70
CA GLU A 78 -5.86 16.24 8.35
C GLU A 78 -5.28 17.64 8.62
N ARG A 79 -4.05 17.71 9.15
CA ARG A 79 -3.35 18.99 9.33
C ARG A 79 -3.19 19.75 8.02
N LYS A 80 -2.82 19.05 6.93
CA LYS A 80 -2.65 19.66 5.60
C LYS A 80 -3.97 20.17 5.03
N ARG A 81 -5.08 19.47 5.26
CA ARG A 81 -6.41 19.96 4.87
C ARG A 81 -6.78 21.25 5.58
N LYS A 82 -6.55 21.35 6.89
CA LYS A 82 -6.79 22.57 7.66
C LYS A 82 -5.94 23.74 7.15
N GLN A 83 -4.65 23.52 6.94
CA GLN A 83 -3.75 24.52 6.37
C GLN A 83 -4.21 25.01 4.99
N LEU A 84 -4.72 24.11 4.16
CA LEU A 84 -5.23 24.46 2.85
C LEU A 84 -6.53 25.28 2.94
N ALA A 85 -7.45 24.94 3.85
CA ALA A 85 -8.66 25.70 4.09
C ALA A 85 -8.35 27.12 4.58
N GLU A 86 -7.47 27.25 5.59
CA GLU A 86 -7.02 28.55 6.10
C GLU A 86 -6.34 29.39 5.01
N PHE A 87 -5.54 28.76 4.16
CA PHE A 87 -4.91 29.44 3.02
C PHE A 87 -5.95 29.92 2.01
N ALA A 88 -6.91 29.07 1.65
CA ALA A 88 -7.99 29.44 0.73
C ALA A 88 -8.83 30.61 1.27
N ASP A 89 -9.17 30.59 2.56
CA ASP A 89 -9.91 31.67 3.22
C ASP A 89 -9.12 32.98 3.22
N ARG A 90 -7.81 32.94 3.52
CA ARG A 90 -6.94 34.12 3.45
C ARG A 90 -6.88 34.71 2.05
N VAL A 91 -6.72 33.87 1.03
CA VAL A 91 -6.71 34.32 -0.37
C VAL A 91 -8.06 34.94 -0.74
N GLY A 92 -9.17 34.30 -0.38
CA GLY A 92 -10.52 34.82 -0.61
C GLY A 92 -10.75 36.19 0.05
N ASN A 93 -10.32 36.35 1.30
CA ASN A 93 -10.42 37.61 2.04
C ASN A 93 -9.53 38.72 1.46
N ILE A 94 -8.35 38.39 0.94
CA ILE A 94 -7.50 39.37 0.24
C ILE A 94 -8.18 39.82 -1.05
N SER A 95 -8.76 38.90 -1.83
CA SER A 95 -9.50 39.25 -3.04
C SER A 95 -10.75 40.09 -2.76
N SER A 96 -11.50 39.80 -1.69
CA SER A 96 -12.70 40.58 -1.34
C SER A 96 -12.35 41.97 -0.76
N SER A 97 -11.29 42.08 0.04
CA SER A 97 -10.81 43.38 0.55
C SER A 97 -10.24 44.29 -0.55
N GLN A 98 -9.53 43.74 -1.54
CA GLN A 98 -9.13 44.50 -2.73
C GLN A 98 -10.33 44.96 -3.57
N ALA A 99 -11.39 44.13 -3.68
CA ALA A 99 -12.62 44.53 -4.35
C ALA A 99 -13.36 45.67 -3.60
N ASN A 100 -13.43 45.61 -2.26
CA ASN A 100 -14.01 46.67 -1.44
C ASN A 100 -13.20 47.97 -1.52
N LEU A 101 -11.87 47.91 -1.43
CA LEU A 101 -11.00 49.09 -1.54
C LEU A 101 -11.14 49.77 -2.91
N LYS A 102 -11.26 49.01 -4.00
CA LYS A 102 -11.50 49.57 -5.34
C LYS A 102 -12.87 50.25 -5.45
N MET A 103 -13.89 49.71 -4.77
CA MET A 103 -15.24 50.27 -4.76
C MET A 103 -15.35 51.55 -3.92
N GLU A 104 -14.61 51.64 -2.80
CA GLU A 104 -14.56 52.84 -1.96
C GLU A 104 -13.86 54.01 -2.65
N VAL A 105 -12.80 53.75 -3.43
CA VAL A 105 -12.06 54.80 -4.18
C VAL A 105 -12.91 55.44 -5.27
N ASP A 106 -13.75 54.67 -5.97
CA ASP A 106 -14.66 55.21 -6.99
C ASP A 106 -15.81 56.06 -6.38
N SER A 107 -16.16 55.82 -5.10
CA SER A 107 -17.25 56.53 -4.41
C SER A 107 -16.83 57.91 -3.86
N ILE A 108 -15.55 58.10 -3.53
CA ILE A 108 -14.99 59.38 -3.04
C ILE A 108 -14.55 60.35 -4.16
N SER A 109 -14.56 59.90 -5.42
CA SER A 109 -14.23 60.75 -6.58
C SER A 109 -15.42 61.59 -7.09
N SER A 110 -16.63 61.39 -6.54
CA SER A 110 -17.88 62.00 -7.03
C SER A 110 -18.47 63.10 -6.15
N THR A 111 -17.65 63.92 -5.49
CA THR A 111 -18.11 65.21 -4.93
C THR A 111 -17.85 66.34 -5.93
N PRO A 112 -18.87 66.89 -6.60
CA PRO A 112 -18.73 68.07 -7.46
C PRO A 112 -18.73 69.35 -6.60
N ALA A 113 -17.95 70.34 -7.02
CA ALA A 113 -18.06 71.75 -6.63
C ALA A 113 -18.79 72.53 -7.73
#